data_AF-A0A916XG38-F1
#
_entry.id   AF-A0A916XG38-F1
#
_cell.length_a   1.000
_cell.length_b   1.000
_cell.length_c   1.000
_cell.angle_alpha   90.00
_cell.angle_beta   90.00
_cell.angle_gamma   90.00
#
_symmetry.space_group_name_H-M   'P 1'
#
loop_
_entity.id
_entity.type
_entity.pdbx_description
1 polymer ?
#
loop_
_entity_poly.entity_id
_entity_poly.type
_entity_poly.pdbx_seq_one_letter_code
_entity_poly.pdbx_strand_id
1 'polypeptide(L)'
;MQQSNDATLISMAEAARRLGLNRSTLQRQVARGAIRSHGGMVRLAEVLKDRANNLDPSRGRRKVATLDRTQRATPPVASGDLVTGNDGEPVAYDDPAISAARFLAAHASAIVAKMAVEAGAPMRMAYALAAMVRMELMGAADDHFNRAGVELDENWCPRDVLASVGPNWRALAAKAGERVSREAWEAWTSALPWFRDDLVDDRVPYPSLPEPGRR
;
A
#
# COMPACT_ATOMS: atom_id res chain seq x y z
N MET A 1 -22.75 31.89 -33.09
CA MET A 1 -22.38 30.59 -33.67
C MET A 1 -20.90 30.35 -33.47
N GLN A 2 -20.51 29.61 -32.43
CA GLN A 2 -19.14 29.10 -32.23
C GLN A 2 -19.25 27.84 -31.38
N GLN A 3 -19.72 26.76 -31.99
CA GLN A 3 -19.77 25.41 -31.39
C GLN A 3 -19.25 24.43 -32.45
N SER A 4 -17.93 24.21 -32.46
CA SER A 4 -17.31 23.14 -33.29
C SER A 4 -15.83 22.87 -32.94
N ASN A 5 -15.27 23.38 -31.85
CA ASN A 5 -13.87 23.10 -31.47
C ASN A 5 -13.73 22.25 -30.20
N ASP A 6 -14.85 21.86 -29.56
CA ASP A 6 -14.83 21.17 -28.26
C ASP A 6 -14.54 19.65 -28.36
N ALA A 7 -14.69 19.06 -29.55
CA ALA A 7 -14.47 17.63 -29.77
C ALA A 7 -13.08 17.29 -30.37
N THR A 8 -12.35 18.28 -30.88
CA THR A 8 -11.08 18.05 -31.58
C THR A 8 -9.97 17.73 -30.59
N LEU A 9 -9.33 16.58 -30.78
CA LEU A 9 -8.13 16.20 -30.05
C LEU A 9 -6.97 17.11 -30.46
N ILE A 10 -6.39 17.80 -29.49
CA ILE A 10 -5.22 18.66 -29.68
C ILE A 10 -4.06 18.15 -28.85
N SER A 11 -2.84 18.48 -29.27
CA SER A 11 -1.65 18.13 -28.50
C SER A 11 -1.65 18.84 -27.15
N MET A 12 -1.01 18.21 -26.14
CA MET A 12 -0.87 18.83 -24.81
C MET A 12 -0.13 20.18 -24.86
N ALA A 13 0.81 20.34 -25.80
CA ALA A 13 1.51 21.61 -25.98
C ALA A 13 0.56 22.72 -26.47
N GLU A 14 -0.30 22.39 -27.43
CA GLU A 14 -1.29 23.32 -27.96
C GLU A 14 -2.36 23.67 -26.91
N ALA A 15 -2.85 22.67 -26.18
CA ALA A 15 -3.80 22.88 -25.08
C ALA A 15 -3.20 23.77 -23.97
N ALA A 16 -1.93 23.53 -23.59
CA ALA A 16 -1.25 24.34 -22.58
C ALA A 16 -1.10 25.80 -23.01
N ARG A 17 -0.76 26.06 -24.29
CA ARG A 17 -0.69 27.43 -24.83
C ARG A 17 -2.03 28.15 -24.75
N ARG A 18 -3.12 27.50 -25.16
CA ARG A 18 -4.47 28.09 -25.13
C ARG A 18 -4.97 28.39 -23.71
N LEU A 19 -4.48 27.64 -22.72
CA LEU A 19 -4.85 27.80 -21.32
C LEU A 19 -3.89 28.71 -20.54
N GLY A 20 -2.84 29.23 -21.17
CA GLY A 20 -1.82 30.06 -20.50
C GLY A 20 -0.99 29.30 -19.47
N LEU A 21 -0.72 28.00 -19.70
CA LEU A 21 -0.03 27.12 -18.76
C LEU A 21 1.28 26.61 -19.33
N ASN A 22 2.20 26.24 -18.43
CA ASN A 22 3.37 25.46 -18.82
C ASN A 22 2.94 24.04 -19.25
N ARG A 23 3.47 23.56 -20.37
CA ARG A 23 3.28 22.20 -20.87
C ARG A 23 3.60 21.14 -19.81
N SER A 24 4.66 21.34 -19.02
CA SER A 24 5.05 20.42 -17.94
C SER A 24 4.01 20.34 -16.81
N THR A 25 3.28 21.43 -16.57
CA THR A 25 2.18 21.45 -15.59
C THR A 25 1.00 20.65 -16.11
N LEU A 26 0.62 20.83 -17.38
CA LEU A 26 -0.47 20.06 -17.97
C LEU A 26 -0.12 18.56 -18.06
N GLN A 27 1.11 18.23 -18.44
CA GLN A 27 1.59 16.85 -18.48
C GLN A 27 1.58 16.19 -17.09
N ARG A 28 2.02 16.92 -16.04
CA ARG A 28 1.92 16.41 -14.65
C ARG A 28 0.48 16.20 -14.22
N GLN A 29 -0.44 17.06 -14.63
CA GLN A 29 -1.87 16.91 -14.30
C GLN A 29 -2.48 15.68 -14.97
N VAL A 30 -2.10 15.41 -16.23
CA VAL A 30 -2.48 14.18 -16.94
C VAL A 30 -1.86 12.94 -16.30
N ALA A 31 -0.55 12.95 -16.04
CA ALA A 31 0.17 11.82 -15.43
C ALA A 31 -0.36 11.46 -14.03
N ARG A 32 -0.87 12.45 -13.29
CA ARG A 32 -1.50 12.26 -11.97
C ARG A 32 -2.99 11.91 -12.05
N GLY A 33 -3.56 11.78 -13.25
CA GLY A 33 -4.97 11.45 -13.48
C GLY A 33 -5.96 12.57 -13.18
N ALA A 34 -5.51 13.80 -12.95
CA ALA A 34 -6.39 14.94 -12.68
C ALA A 34 -7.11 15.45 -13.95
N ILE A 35 -6.56 15.14 -15.13
CA ILE A 35 -7.08 15.49 -16.45
C ILE A 35 -6.99 14.25 -17.33
N ARG A 36 -8.06 13.93 -18.05
CA ARG A 36 -8.09 12.77 -18.95
C ARG A 36 -7.21 13.00 -20.18
N SER A 37 -6.62 11.93 -20.69
CA SER A 37 -5.87 11.96 -21.96
C SER A 37 -6.30 10.83 -22.88
N HIS A 38 -6.17 11.07 -24.18
CA HIS A 38 -6.57 10.18 -25.25
C HIS A 38 -5.36 9.98 -26.16
N GLY A 39 -4.58 8.92 -25.92
CA GLY A 39 -3.38 8.62 -26.73
C GLY A 39 -2.33 9.73 -26.74
N GLY A 40 -2.13 10.42 -25.61
CA GLY A 40 -1.19 11.54 -25.50
C GLY A 40 -1.71 12.89 -26.01
N MET A 41 -2.96 12.93 -26.49
CA MET A 41 -3.69 14.15 -26.84
C MET A 41 -4.81 14.43 -25.84
N VAL A 42 -5.33 15.65 -25.86
CA VAL A 42 -6.39 16.11 -24.94
C VAL A 42 -7.45 16.90 -25.69
N ARG A 43 -8.68 16.90 -25.18
CA ARG A 43 -9.75 17.79 -25.67
C ARG A 43 -9.83 19.02 -24.79
N LEU A 44 -9.77 20.21 -25.38
CA LEU A 44 -9.67 21.46 -24.62
C LEU A 44 -10.85 21.66 -23.66
N ALA A 45 -12.07 21.33 -24.10
CA ALA A 45 -13.27 21.43 -23.28
C ALA A 45 -13.26 20.47 -22.08
N GLU A 46 -12.77 19.24 -22.28
CA GLU A 46 -12.61 18.26 -21.19
C GLU A 46 -11.54 18.74 -20.20
N VAL A 47 -10.42 19.28 -20.70
CA VAL A 47 -9.36 19.83 -19.84
C VAL A 47 -9.90 20.96 -18.95
N LEU A 48 -10.68 21.89 -19.52
CA LEU A 48 -11.28 22.99 -18.76
C LEU A 48 -12.24 22.47 -17.68
N LYS A 49 -13.10 21.51 -18.03
CA LYS A 49 -14.05 20.89 -17.11
C LYS A 49 -13.36 20.10 -16.00
N ASP A 50 -12.39 19.25 -16.34
CA ASP A 50 -11.62 18.45 -15.40
C ASP A 50 -10.83 19.35 -14.44
N ARG A 51 -10.22 20.43 -14.95
CA ARG A 51 -9.51 21.40 -14.10
C ARG A 51 -10.44 22.13 -13.15
N ALA A 52 -11.60 22.59 -13.62
CA ALA A 52 -12.58 23.26 -12.75
C ALA A 52 -13.12 22.33 -11.64
N ASN A 53 -13.29 21.05 -11.96
CA ASN A 53 -13.80 20.06 -11.01
C ASN A 53 -12.73 19.58 -10.02
N ASN A 54 -11.50 19.33 -10.51
CA ASN A 54 -10.48 18.60 -9.75
C ASN A 54 -9.38 19.51 -9.16
N LEU A 55 -9.27 20.76 -9.60
CA LEU A 55 -8.19 21.66 -9.21
C LEU A 55 -8.75 23.01 -8.76
N ASP A 56 -8.37 23.46 -7.56
CA ASP A 56 -8.63 24.83 -7.15
C ASP A 56 -7.57 25.76 -7.77
N PRO A 57 -7.94 26.78 -8.56
CA PRO A 57 -6.98 27.70 -9.17
C PRO A 57 -6.39 28.71 -8.17
N SER A 58 -6.98 28.89 -6.98
CA SER A 58 -6.58 29.94 -6.01
C SER A 58 -5.56 29.46 -4.98
N ARG A 59 -5.48 28.16 -4.74
CA ARG A 59 -4.54 27.51 -3.84
C ARG A 59 -4.19 26.20 -4.52
N GLY A 60 -2.91 25.83 -4.65
CA GLY A 60 -2.48 24.56 -5.26
C GLY A 60 -2.95 23.26 -4.56
N ARG A 61 -4.05 23.31 -3.81
CA ARG A 61 -4.75 22.20 -3.17
C ARG A 61 -5.91 21.72 -4.04
N ARG A 62 -6.10 20.41 -4.10
CA ARG A 62 -7.23 19.75 -4.79
C ARG A 62 -8.55 20.25 -4.22
N LYS A 63 -9.48 20.69 -5.09
CA LYS A 63 -10.91 20.60 -4.79
C LYS A 63 -11.25 19.13 -4.97
N VAL A 64 -11.54 18.45 -3.88
CA VAL A 64 -11.99 17.06 -3.92
C VAL A 64 -13.36 17.08 -4.60
N ALA A 65 -13.39 16.86 -5.92
CA ALA A 65 -14.60 16.46 -6.60
C ALA A 65 -15.06 15.18 -5.92
N THR A 66 -16.21 15.27 -5.26
CA THR A 66 -16.97 14.19 -4.69
C THR A 66 -17.26 13.16 -5.78
N LEU A 67 -16.30 12.28 -6.05
CA LEU A 67 -16.55 11.02 -6.71
C LEU A 67 -17.38 10.20 -5.74
N ASP A 68 -18.66 10.10 -6.09
CA ASP A 68 -19.64 9.13 -5.65
C ASP A 68 -19.28 8.41 -4.33
N ARG A 69 -19.80 8.98 -3.25
CA ARG A 69 -19.64 8.56 -1.85
C ARG A 69 -20.24 7.16 -1.58
N THR A 70 -20.69 6.47 -2.61
CA THR A 70 -21.42 5.20 -2.52
C THR A 70 -20.55 3.96 -2.79
N GLN A 71 -19.27 4.11 -3.18
CA GLN A 71 -18.37 2.96 -3.44
C GLN A 71 -17.06 2.93 -2.63
N ARG A 72 -16.82 3.90 -1.75
CA ARG A 72 -15.83 3.77 -0.66
C ARG A 72 -16.54 3.72 0.67
N ALA A 73 -17.33 2.67 0.86
CA ALA A 73 -17.50 2.16 2.20
C ALA A 73 -16.14 1.61 2.62
N THR A 74 -15.40 2.38 3.42
CA THR A 74 -14.63 1.77 4.50
C THR A 74 -15.60 0.80 5.17
N PRO A 75 -15.31 -0.51 5.29
CA PRO A 75 -16.17 -1.36 6.10
C PRO A 75 -16.30 -0.66 7.47
N PRO A 76 -17.51 -0.54 8.04
CA PRO A 76 -17.65 -0.06 9.40
C PRO A 76 -16.87 -1.04 10.27
N VAL A 77 -15.66 -0.66 10.68
CA VAL A 77 -14.93 -1.35 11.72
C VAL A 77 -15.79 -1.13 12.95
N ALA A 78 -16.38 -2.22 13.44
CA ALA A 78 -17.25 -2.19 14.60
C ALA A 78 -16.48 -1.51 15.74
N SER A 79 -17.05 -0.41 16.24
CA SER A 79 -16.62 0.20 17.48
C SER A 79 -16.74 -0.84 18.58
N GLY A 80 -15.62 -1.38 19.04
CA GLY A 80 -15.61 -2.46 20.01
C GLY A 80 -14.20 -2.84 20.40
N ASP A 81 -13.61 -1.98 21.24
CA ASP A 81 -12.84 -2.29 22.45
C ASP A 81 -11.61 -1.37 22.58
N LEU A 82 -11.59 -0.65 23.71
CA LEU A 82 -10.61 0.36 24.04
C LEU A 82 -9.33 -0.33 24.53
N VAL A 83 -8.19 -0.02 23.91
CA VAL A 83 -6.86 -0.35 24.43
C VAL A 83 -6.42 0.83 25.30
N THR A 84 -6.07 0.54 26.55
CA THR A 84 -5.54 1.54 27.49
C THR A 84 -4.05 1.75 27.26
N GLY A 85 -3.62 3.00 27.04
CA GLY A 85 -2.22 3.39 27.10
C GLY A 85 -1.67 3.37 28.53
N ASN A 86 -0.35 3.54 28.67
CA ASN A 86 0.35 3.55 29.98
C ASN A 86 -0.07 4.69 30.92
N ASP A 87 -0.79 5.69 30.43
CA ASP A 87 -1.39 6.80 31.18
C ASP A 87 -2.87 6.54 31.55
N GLY A 88 -3.43 5.40 31.15
CA GLY A 88 -4.84 5.06 31.35
C GLY A 88 -5.79 5.77 30.37
N GLU A 89 -5.26 6.54 29.42
CA GLU A 89 -6.07 7.16 28.38
C GLU A 89 -6.32 6.16 27.24
N PRO A 90 -7.53 6.14 26.66
CA PRO A 90 -7.85 5.28 25.53
C PRO A 90 -7.05 5.73 24.30
N VAL A 91 -6.14 4.87 23.82
CA VAL A 91 -5.53 5.07 22.50
C VAL A 91 -6.58 4.65 21.48
N ALA A 92 -7.15 5.64 20.78
CA ALA A 92 -8.12 5.36 19.75
C ALA A 92 -7.49 4.44 18.69
N TYR A 93 -8.15 3.31 18.43
CA TYR A 93 -7.82 2.34 17.36
C TYR A 93 -7.68 2.99 15.97
N ASP A 94 -8.13 4.23 15.86
CA ASP A 94 -8.18 5.12 14.71
C ASP A 94 -6.94 6.00 14.50
N ASP A 95 -5.82 5.77 15.21
CA ASP A 95 -4.58 6.48 14.88
C ASP A 95 -4.22 6.21 13.40
N PRO A 96 -4.14 7.26 12.55
CA PRO A 96 -3.90 7.08 11.12
C PRO A 96 -2.54 6.46 10.81
N ALA A 97 -1.54 6.66 11.67
CA ALA A 97 -0.22 6.08 11.52
C ALA A 97 -0.23 4.58 11.87
N ILE A 98 -0.89 4.18 12.96
CA ILE A 98 -1.05 2.76 13.32
C ILE A 98 -1.82 2.04 12.21
N SER A 99 -2.91 2.65 11.74
CA SER A 99 -3.66 2.15 10.59
C SER A 99 -2.79 2.02 9.33
N ALA A 100 -2.01 3.05 8.99
CA ALA A 100 -1.11 3.00 7.85
C ALA A 100 -0.06 1.89 7.95
N ALA A 101 0.51 1.65 9.15
CA ALA A 101 1.46 0.58 9.39
C ALA A 101 0.82 -0.81 9.16
N ARG A 102 -0.38 -1.05 9.69
CA ARG A 102 -1.15 -2.30 9.46
C ARG A 102 -1.40 -2.54 7.98
N PHE A 103 -1.88 -1.51 7.26
CA PHE A 103 -2.14 -1.60 5.83
C PHE A 103 -0.86 -1.87 5.03
N LEU A 104 0.25 -1.21 5.39
CA LEU A 104 1.54 -1.43 4.74
C LEU A 104 2.01 -2.88 4.90
N ALA A 105 1.98 -3.41 6.13
CA ALA A 105 2.37 -4.79 6.40
C ALA A 105 1.51 -5.80 5.62
N ALA A 106 0.18 -5.62 5.63
CA ALA A 106 -0.73 -6.49 4.92
C ALA A 106 -0.54 -6.43 3.39
N HIS A 107 -0.47 -5.22 2.81
CA HIS A 107 -0.29 -5.06 1.36
C HIS A 107 1.07 -5.55 0.88
N ALA A 108 2.14 -5.26 1.61
CA ALA A 108 3.47 -5.74 1.25
C ALA A 108 3.50 -7.27 1.23
N SER A 109 2.91 -7.93 2.24
CA SER A 109 2.82 -9.40 2.26
C SER A 109 2.02 -9.95 1.06
N ALA A 110 0.93 -9.30 0.65
CA ALA A 110 0.13 -9.67 -0.51
C ALA A 110 0.89 -9.52 -1.83
N ILE A 111 1.64 -8.43 -1.98
CA ILE A 111 2.50 -8.18 -3.15
C ILE A 111 3.58 -9.25 -3.23
N VAL A 112 4.26 -9.54 -2.13
CA VAL A 112 5.35 -10.53 -2.06
C VAL A 112 4.83 -11.94 -2.36
N ALA A 113 3.70 -12.33 -1.79
CA ALA A 113 3.06 -13.62 -2.10
C ALA A 113 2.75 -13.75 -3.59
N LYS A 114 2.19 -12.69 -4.19
CA LYS A 114 1.89 -12.65 -5.63
C LYS A 114 3.16 -12.76 -6.47
N MET A 115 4.19 -11.99 -6.15
CA MET A 115 5.48 -12.01 -6.86
C MET A 115 6.13 -13.40 -6.78
N ALA A 116 6.10 -14.05 -5.62
CA ALA A 116 6.65 -15.38 -5.44
C ALA A 116 5.93 -16.41 -6.33
N VAL A 117 4.59 -16.41 -6.34
CA VAL A 117 3.81 -17.31 -7.21
C VAL A 117 4.03 -17.00 -8.69
N GLU A 118 4.14 -15.73 -9.07
CA GLU A 118 4.45 -15.32 -10.45
C GLU A 118 5.85 -15.74 -10.90
N ALA A 119 6.80 -15.85 -9.97
CA ALA A 119 8.13 -16.40 -10.20
C ALA A 119 8.18 -17.95 -10.20
N GLY A 120 7.04 -18.63 -10.00
CA GLY A 120 6.96 -20.09 -9.97
C GLY A 120 7.33 -20.72 -8.63
N ALA A 121 7.38 -19.95 -7.54
CA ALA A 121 7.60 -20.49 -6.21
C ALA A 121 6.39 -21.35 -5.76
N PRO A 122 6.61 -22.45 -5.03
CA PRO A 122 5.53 -23.25 -4.48
C PRO A 122 4.75 -22.47 -3.40
N MET A 123 3.48 -22.81 -3.20
CA MET A 123 2.60 -22.06 -2.29
C MET A 123 3.13 -21.95 -0.86
N ARG A 124 3.78 -23.01 -0.33
CA ARG A 124 4.43 -22.97 0.99
C ARG A 124 5.53 -21.92 1.10
N MET A 125 6.31 -21.72 0.03
CA MET A 125 7.38 -20.72 -0.02
C MET A 125 6.79 -19.31 -0.13
N ALA A 126 5.79 -19.12 -0.99
CA ALA A 126 5.06 -17.86 -1.08
C ALA A 126 4.41 -17.47 0.25
N TYR A 127 3.89 -18.46 0.99
CA TYR A 127 3.35 -18.29 2.34
C TYR A 127 4.42 -17.82 3.33
N ALA A 128 5.56 -18.50 3.41
CA ALA A 128 6.65 -18.11 4.30
C ALA A 128 7.21 -16.73 3.99
N LEU A 129 7.42 -16.40 2.70
CA LEU A 129 7.91 -15.07 2.30
C LEU A 129 6.95 -13.94 2.71
N ALA A 130 5.65 -14.16 2.51
CA ALA A 130 4.64 -13.20 2.95
C ALA A 130 4.60 -13.06 4.47
N ALA A 131 4.77 -14.16 5.21
CA ALA A 131 4.82 -14.16 6.67
C ALA A 131 6.06 -13.41 7.20
N MET A 132 7.25 -13.63 6.61
CA MET A 132 8.47 -12.91 6.95
C MET A 132 8.31 -11.40 6.77
N VAL A 133 7.89 -10.97 5.58
CA VAL A 133 7.73 -9.53 5.29
C VAL A 133 6.71 -8.89 6.21
N ARG A 134 5.64 -9.60 6.54
CA ARG A 134 4.67 -9.13 7.53
C ARG A 134 5.32 -8.98 8.91
N MET A 135 6.03 -10.00 9.41
CA MET A 135 6.68 -9.96 10.72
C MET A 135 7.68 -8.82 10.83
N GLU A 136 8.55 -8.65 9.83
CA GLU A 136 9.56 -7.59 9.81
C GLU A 136 8.93 -6.19 9.79
N LEU A 137 7.90 -5.97 8.98
CA LEU A 137 7.20 -4.68 8.92
C LEU A 137 6.42 -4.38 10.20
N MET A 138 5.86 -5.42 10.83
CA MET A 138 5.18 -5.31 12.11
C MET A 138 6.17 -5.00 13.23
N GLY A 139 7.30 -5.71 13.32
CA GLY A 139 8.36 -5.42 14.29
C GLY A 139 8.94 -4.03 14.12
N ALA A 140 9.18 -3.58 12.88
CA ALA A 140 9.65 -2.23 12.61
C ALA A 140 8.63 -1.14 13.00
N ALA A 141 7.34 -1.41 12.86
CA ALA A 141 6.29 -0.52 13.30
C ALA A 141 6.23 -0.47 14.84
N ASP A 142 6.28 -1.63 15.49
CA ASP A 142 6.32 -1.73 16.95
C ASP A 142 7.50 -0.94 17.54
N ASP A 143 8.71 -1.15 17.03
CA ASP A 143 9.90 -0.37 17.37
C ASP A 143 9.70 1.14 17.19
N HIS A 144 9.05 1.56 16.10
CA HIS A 144 8.81 2.97 15.81
C HIS A 144 7.86 3.60 16.82
N PHE A 145 6.74 2.94 17.11
CA PHE A 145 5.73 3.43 18.04
C PHE A 145 6.25 3.40 19.49
N ASN A 146 6.97 2.35 19.88
CA ASN A 146 7.62 2.27 21.19
C ASN A 146 8.60 3.42 21.42
N ARG A 147 9.43 3.77 20.42
CA ARG A 147 10.32 4.95 20.50
C ARG A 147 9.58 6.29 20.56
N ALA A 148 8.34 6.34 20.07
CA ALA A 148 7.47 7.49 20.15
C ALA A 148 6.66 7.53 21.47
N GLY A 149 6.85 6.56 22.37
CA GLY A 149 6.10 6.45 23.63
C GLY A 149 4.71 5.86 23.47
N VAL A 150 4.43 5.19 22.35
CA VAL A 150 3.16 4.51 22.06
C VAL A 150 3.39 3.00 22.12
N GLU A 151 2.81 2.36 23.12
CA GLU A 151 2.85 0.90 23.27
C GLU A 151 1.71 0.28 22.46
N LEU A 152 2.03 -0.72 21.64
CA LEU A 152 1.05 -1.46 20.86
C LEU A 152 0.69 -2.76 21.60
N ASP A 153 -0.60 -3.07 21.72
CA ASP A 153 -1.04 -4.31 22.36
C ASP A 153 -0.79 -5.55 21.48
N GLU A 154 -0.78 -6.75 22.05
CA GLU A 154 -0.58 -8.00 21.28
C GLU A 154 -1.59 -8.19 20.13
N ASN A 155 -2.74 -7.52 20.22
CA ASN A 155 -3.82 -7.55 19.24
C ASN A 155 -3.80 -6.37 18.27
N TRP A 156 -2.70 -5.60 18.22
CA TRP A 156 -2.66 -4.40 17.39
C TRP A 156 -2.71 -4.73 15.90
N CYS A 157 -2.60 -5.99 15.48
CA CYS A 157 -2.99 -6.41 14.13
C CYS A 157 -3.94 -7.61 14.16
N PRO A 158 -5.25 -7.36 14.23
CA PRO A 158 -6.25 -8.40 14.26
C PRO A 158 -6.22 -9.26 13.00
N ARG A 159 -6.52 -10.55 13.16
CA ARG A 159 -6.55 -11.51 12.03
C ARG A 159 -7.57 -11.14 10.97
N ASP A 160 -8.67 -10.50 11.34
CA ASP A 160 -9.73 -10.04 10.43
C ASP A 160 -9.28 -8.88 9.54
N VAL A 161 -8.50 -7.93 10.09
CA VAL A 161 -7.83 -6.89 9.28
C VAL A 161 -6.92 -7.56 8.26
N LEU A 162 -6.06 -8.49 8.70
CA LEU A 162 -5.19 -9.26 7.81
C LEU A 162 -5.96 -10.10 6.78
N ALA A 163 -7.15 -10.60 7.11
CA ALA A 163 -7.98 -11.37 6.18
C ALA A 163 -8.57 -10.50 5.06
N SER A 164 -8.83 -9.22 5.33
CA SER A 164 -9.45 -8.29 4.37
C SER A 164 -8.46 -7.73 3.33
N VAL A 165 -7.21 -7.47 3.73
CA VAL A 165 -6.19 -6.82 2.90
C VAL A 165 -4.97 -7.70 2.59
N GLY A 166 -4.86 -8.85 3.23
CA GLY A 166 -3.77 -9.80 3.03
C GLY A 166 -3.86 -10.61 1.73
N PRO A 167 -2.94 -11.57 1.54
CA PRO A 167 -2.87 -12.36 0.31
C PRO A 167 -4.14 -13.17 0.08
N ASN A 168 -4.69 -13.13 -1.13
CA ASN A 168 -5.78 -14.02 -1.54
C ASN A 168 -5.23 -15.42 -1.85
N TRP A 169 -4.98 -16.18 -0.79
CA TRP A 169 -4.36 -17.51 -0.87
C TRP A 169 -5.11 -18.50 -1.76
N ARG A 170 -6.44 -18.41 -1.86
CA ARG A 170 -7.23 -19.28 -2.75
C ARG A 170 -6.95 -18.97 -4.22
N ALA A 171 -6.97 -17.70 -4.59
CA ALA A 171 -6.65 -17.27 -5.96
C ALA A 171 -5.20 -17.58 -6.33
N LEU A 172 -4.27 -17.40 -5.39
CA LEU A 172 -2.85 -17.73 -5.59
C LEU A 172 -2.62 -19.22 -5.80
N ALA A 173 -3.24 -20.08 -4.97
CA ALA A 173 -3.14 -21.53 -5.12
C ALA A 173 -3.73 -22.03 -6.44
N ALA A 174 -4.88 -21.49 -6.84
CA ALA A 174 -5.48 -21.77 -8.15
C ALA A 174 -4.55 -21.39 -9.30
N LYS A 175 -3.88 -20.23 -9.20
CA LYS A 175 -2.88 -19.79 -10.19
C LYS A 175 -1.64 -20.70 -10.22
N ALA A 176 -1.20 -21.20 -9.07
CA ALA A 176 -0.05 -22.12 -8.95
C ALA A 176 -0.39 -23.57 -9.35
N GLY A 177 -1.67 -23.90 -9.55
CA GLY A 177 -2.11 -25.29 -9.76
C GLY A 177 -1.99 -26.15 -8.49
N GLU A 178 -1.94 -25.54 -7.31
CA GLU A 178 -1.77 -26.21 -6.02
C GLU A 178 -3.07 -26.23 -5.20
N ARG A 179 -3.20 -27.19 -4.28
CA ARG A 179 -4.32 -27.24 -3.33
C ARG A 179 -4.12 -26.22 -2.23
N VAL A 180 -5.21 -25.57 -1.81
CA VAL A 180 -5.20 -24.69 -0.65
C VAL A 180 -5.05 -25.54 0.62
N SER A 181 -3.95 -25.38 1.35
CA SER A 181 -3.76 -25.99 2.66
C SER A 181 -2.98 -25.05 3.56
N ARG A 182 -3.69 -24.08 4.16
CA ARG A 182 -3.08 -23.09 5.05
C ARG A 182 -2.40 -23.75 6.24
N GLU A 183 -3.05 -24.75 6.84
CA GLU A 183 -2.51 -25.50 7.97
C GLU A 183 -1.18 -26.18 7.62
N ALA A 184 -1.06 -26.81 6.45
CA ALA A 184 0.20 -27.43 6.02
C ALA A 184 1.29 -26.38 5.74
N TRP A 185 0.93 -25.25 5.14
CA TRP A 185 1.89 -24.17 4.90
C TRP A 185 2.36 -23.52 6.20
N GLU A 186 1.46 -23.34 7.16
CA GLU A 186 1.75 -22.82 8.50
C GLU A 186 2.64 -23.80 9.27
N ALA A 187 2.28 -25.08 9.34
CA ALA A 187 3.11 -26.12 9.97
C ALA A 187 4.52 -26.19 9.34
N TRP A 188 4.62 -26.08 8.01
CA TRP A 188 5.90 -26.03 7.33
C TRP A 188 6.69 -24.75 7.67
N THR A 189 6.03 -23.60 7.71
CA THR A 189 6.65 -22.30 7.98
C THR A 189 7.15 -22.22 9.42
N SER A 190 6.35 -22.64 10.40
CA SER A 190 6.72 -22.68 11.83
C SER A 190 7.84 -23.68 12.13
N ALA A 191 8.07 -24.67 11.25
CA ALA A 191 9.19 -25.58 11.38
C ALA A 191 10.54 -24.96 10.95
N LEU A 192 10.53 -23.82 10.24
CA LEU A 192 11.73 -23.16 9.74
C LEU A 192 12.55 -22.56 10.90
N PRO A 193 13.90 -22.63 10.85
CA PRO A 193 14.75 -22.20 11.97
C PRO A 193 14.55 -20.75 12.43
N TRP A 194 14.27 -19.84 11.49
CA TRP A 194 14.08 -18.41 11.73
C TRP A 194 12.66 -18.03 12.17
N PHE A 195 11.73 -18.99 12.26
CA PHE A 195 10.38 -18.80 12.83
C PHE A 195 10.25 -19.43 14.23
N ARG A 196 11.32 -20.04 14.76
CA ARG A 196 11.33 -20.52 16.15
C ARG A 196 11.60 -19.33 17.05
N ASP A 197 10.68 -19.06 17.98
CA ASP A 197 10.67 -17.91 18.89
C ASP A 197 11.93 -17.76 19.79
N ASP A 198 12.89 -18.69 19.81
CA ASP A 198 13.89 -18.76 20.90
C ASP A 198 15.34 -19.14 20.50
N LEU A 199 15.81 -18.93 19.25
CA LEU A 199 17.20 -19.31 18.89
C LEU A 199 17.99 -18.25 18.10
N VAL A 200 17.87 -16.99 18.51
CA VAL A 200 19.03 -16.08 18.43
C VAL A 200 19.48 -15.80 19.86
N ASP A 201 20.15 -16.79 20.45
CA ASP A 201 21.26 -16.50 21.36
C ASP A 201 22.22 -15.58 20.58
N ASP A 202 22.73 -14.52 21.21
CA ASP A 202 23.58 -13.44 20.68
C ASP A 202 24.94 -13.91 20.10
N ARG A 203 25.00 -15.06 19.42
CA ARG A 203 26.22 -15.83 19.13
C ARG A 203 26.28 -16.47 17.76
N VAL A 204 25.66 -15.89 16.73
CA VAL A 204 26.18 -16.11 15.38
C VAL A 204 27.03 -14.90 15.01
N PRO A 205 28.36 -14.95 15.19
CA PRO A 205 29.22 -13.89 14.69
C PRO A 205 28.98 -13.81 13.19
N TYR A 206 28.65 -12.62 12.69
CA TYR A 206 28.80 -12.35 11.28
C TYR A 206 30.23 -12.75 10.90
N PRO A 207 30.43 -13.60 9.88
CA PRO A 207 31.78 -13.84 9.37
C PRO A 207 32.33 -12.48 8.95
N SER A 208 33.37 -12.02 9.64
CA SER A 208 34.04 -10.77 9.34
C SER A 208 34.39 -10.78 7.86
N LEU A 209 33.90 -9.80 7.11
CA LEU A 209 34.36 -9.59 5.75
C LEU A 209 35.88 -9.47 5.79
N PRO A 210 36.63 -10.14 4.89
CA PRO A 210 38.07 -10.01 4.86
C PRO A 210 38.43 -8.53 4.70
N GLU A 211 39.22 -8.00 5.63
CA GLU A 211 39.63 -6.61 5.57
C GLU A 211 40.32 -6.34 4.23
N PRO A 212 39.92 -5.28 3.51
CA PRO A 212 40.56 -4.93 2.26
C PRO A 212 41.96 -4.40 2.56
N GLY A 213 42.99 -5.23 2.35
CA GLY A 213 44.36 -4.75 2.14
C GLY A 213 45.46 -5.25 3.07
N ARG A 214 45.64 -6.56 3.20
CA ARG A 214 46.98 -7.11 3.47
C ARG A 214 47.41 -8.00 2.31
N ARG A 215 48.21 -7.42 1.41
CA ARG A 215 49.17 -8.16 0.57
C ARG A 215 50.54 -7.97 1.18
#